data_AF-A0A7V5VXZ1-F1
#
_entry.id   AF-A0A7V5VXZ1-F1
#
_cell.length_a   1.000
_cell.length_b   1.000
_cell.length_c   1.000
_cell.angle_alpha   90.00
_cell.angle_beta   90.00
_cell.angle_gamma   90.00
#
_symmetry.space_group_name_H-M   'P 1'
#
loop_
_entity.id
_entity.type
_entity.pdbx_description
1 polymer ?
#
loop_
_entity_poly.entity_id
_entity_poly.type
_entity_poly.pdbx_seq_one_letter_code
_entity_poly.pdbx_strand_id
1 'polypeptide(L)'
;MSNSLSKSFQTKYIFITGGVLSSLGKGIASASIGLILKQCGFNVTIMKLDPYINVDPGTMNPFQHGEVYVTDDGAETDLDLGHYERFLGESLSKKNNHTTGQVYYTVINKERRGEYLGKTV
;
A
#
# COMPACT_ATOMS: atom_id res chain seq x y z
N MET A 1 -30.94 -1.92 32.87
CA MET A 1 -30.13 -1.02 32.02
C MET A 1 -28.75 -1.65 31.85
N SER A 2 -28.55 -2.43 30.78
CA SER A 2 -27.29 -3.13 30.51
C SER A 2 -26.27 -2.15 29.97
N ASN A 3 -25.15 -1.99 30.68
CA ASN A 3 -23.96 -1.28 30.22
C ASN A 3 -23.43 -1.94 28.93
N SER A 4 -23.69 -1.34 27.77
CA SER A 4 -22.96 -1.68 26.55
C SER A 4 -21.58 -1.04 26.64
N LEU A 5 -20.60 -1.82 27.10
CA LEU A 5 -19.19 -1.46 26.95
C LEU A 5 -18.92 -1.18 25.47
N SER A 6 -18.58 0.06 25.14
CA SER A 6 -18.14 0.44 23.80
C SER A 6 -16.85 -0.34 23.50
N LYS A 7 -16.98 -1.40 22.70
CA LYS A 7 -15.83 -2.19 22.25
C LYS A 7 -14.95 -1.27 21.41
N SER A 8 -13.79 -0.88 21.93
CA SER A 8 -12.76 -0.18 21.17
C SER A 8 -12.22 -1.14 20.10
N PHE A 9 -12.60 -0.92 18.85
CA PHE A 9 -12.07 -1.70 17.73
C PHE A 9 -10.67 -1.21 17.36
N GLN A 10 -9.66 -1.93 17.80
CA GLN A 10 -8.27 -1.70 17.38
C GLN A 10 -8.06 -2.30 15.99
N THR A 11 -7.60 -1.48 15.03
CA THR A 11 -7.19 -1.95 13.69
C THR A 11 -6.14 -3.04 13.79
N LYS A 12 -6.34 -4.15 13.08
CA LYS A 12 -5.40 -5.27 13.02
C LYS A 12 -4.60 -5.17 11.72
N TYR A 13 -3.33 -5.52 11.80
CA TYR A 13 -2.40 -5.51 10.66
C TYR A 13 -2.00 -6.94 10.32
N ILE A 14 -2.13 -7.29 9.04
CA ILE A 14 -1.69 -8.58 8.49
C ILE A 14 -0.55 -8.25 7.51
N PHE A 15 0.66 -8.70 7.83
CA PHE A 15 1.81 -8.53 6.97
C PHE A 15 1.96 -9.74 6.05
N ILE A 16 1.98 -9.49 4.74
CA ILE A 16 2.16 -10.54 3.73
C ILE A 16 3.56 -10.36 3.15
N THR A 17 4.41 -11.36 3.38
CA THR A 17 5.80 -11.38 2.91
C THR A 17 5.98 -12.44 1.83
N GLY A 18 7.04 -12.29 1.02
CA GLY A 18 7.40 -13.23 -0.03
C GLY A 18 8.77 -13.83 0.19
N GLY A 19 8.90 -15.13 -0.08
CA GLY A 19 10.18 -15.84 -0.09
C GLY A 19 10.42 -16.60 -1.39
N VAL A 20 11.64 -17.13 -1.53
CA VAL A 20 12.09 -17.97 -2.66
C VAL A 20 12.20 -17.21 -3.99
N LEU A 21 11.08 -16.92 -4.66
CA LEU A 21 11.03 -16.23 -5.94
C LEU A 21 9.97 -15.13 -5.95
N SER A 22 10.20 -14.11 -6.79
CA SER A 22 9.13 -13.18 -7.16
C SER A 22 8.12 -13.85 -8.09
N SER A 23 6.96 -13.22 -8.30
CA SER A 23 5.90 -13.67 -9.22
C SER A 23 5.10 -14.92 -8.83
N LEU A 24 5.22 -15.40 -7.59
CA LEU A 24 4.40 -16.51 -7.06
C LEU A 24 2.92 -16.14 -6.76
N GLY A 25 2.43 -14.99 -7.22
CA GLY A 25 1.03 -14.59 -7.03
C GLY A 25 0.70 -13.97 -5.67
N LYS A 26 1.69 -13.35 -5.00
CA LYS A 26 1.49 -12.68 -3.70
C LYS A 26 0.40 -11.60 -3.72
N GLY A 27 0.34 -10.79 -4.78
CA GLY A 27 -0.70 -9.77 -4.96
C GLY A 27 -2.10 -10.36 -4.96
N ILE A 28 -2.34 -11.39 -5.79
CA ILE A 28 -3.64 -12.07 -5.90
C ILE A 28 -4.01 -12.79 -4.59
N ALA A 29 -3.06 -13.45 -3.93
CA ALA A 29 -3.31 -14.09 -2.64
C ALA A 29 -3.73 -13.05 -1.57
N SER A 30 -3.04 -11.90 -1.54
CA SER A 30 -3.35 -10.79 -0.62
C SER A 30 -4.74 -10.21 -0.88
N ALA A 31 -5.08 -9.99 -2.15
CA ALA A 31 -6.39 -9.50 -2.58
C ALA A 31 -7.51 -10.49 -2.19
N SER A 32 -7.28 -11.79 -2.37
CA SER A 32 -8.21 -12.86 -2.01
C SER A 32 -8.47 -12.94 -0.50
N ILE A 33 -7.41 -12.83 0.32
CA ILE A 33 -7.55 -12.76 1.78
C ILE A 33 -8.38 -11.54 2.17
N GLY A 34 -8.11 -10.39 1.55
CA GLY A 34 -8.87 -9.16 1.79
C GLY A 34 -10.36 -9.31 1.47
N LEU A 35 -10.68 -9.93 0.32
CA LEU A 35 -12.07 -10.23 -0.07
C LEU A 35 -12.76 -11.16 0.93
N ILE A 36 -12.12 -12.23 1.37
CA ILE A 36 -12.70 -13.16 2.37
C ILE A 36 -13.00 -12.43 3.67
N LEU A 37 -12.06 -11.62 4.17
CA LEU A 37 -12.26 -10.82 5.38
C LEU A 37 -13.42 -9.82 5.21
N LYS A 38 -13.53 -9.18 4.05
CA LYS A 38 -14.66 -8.31 3.73
C LYS A 38 -15.99 -9.07 3.71
N GLN A 39 -16.03 -10.27 3.13
CA GLN A 39 -17.21 -11.14 3.15
C GLN A 39 -17.59 -11.62 4.57
N CYS A 40 -16.63 -11.71 5.49
CA CYS A 40 -16.88 -11.96 6.90
C CYS A 40 -17.40 -10.72 7.67
N GLY A 41 -17.63 -9.58 7.00
CA GLY A 41 -18.16 -8.36 7.59
C GLY A 41 -17.11 -7.44 8.23
N PHE A 42 -15.82 -7.65 7.95
CA PHE A 42 -14.77 -6.74 8.40
C PHE A 42 -14.59 -5.58 7.41
N ASN A 43 -14.27 -4.40 7.95
CA ASN A 43 -13.73 -3.31 7.13
C ASN A 43 -12.24 -3.61 6.86
N VAL A 44 -11.86 -3.66 5.59
CA VAL A 44 -10.53 -4.09 5.14
C VAL A 44 -9.98 -3.08 4.15
N THR A 45 -8.73 -2.71 4.33
CA THR A 45 -7.93 -2.01 3.32
C THR A 45 -6.59 -2.73 3.16
N ILE A 46 -5.86 -2.43 2.09
CA ILE A 46 -4.58 -3.05 1.76
C ILE A 46 -3.58 -1.98 1.32
N MET A 47 -2.31 -2.21 1.63
CA MET A 47 -1.21 -1.32 1.27
C MET A 47 -0.11 -2.15 0.60
N LYS A 48 0.37 -1.67 -0.54
CA LYS A 48 1.55 -2.19 -1.24
C LYS A 48 2.78 -1.39 -0.84
N LEU A 49 3.85 -2.11 -0.49
CA LEU A 49 5.17 -1.54 -0.22
C LEU A 49 6.13 -2.03 -1.31
N ASP A 50 6.50 -1.15 -2.22
CA ASP A 50 7.39 -1.45 -3.33
C ASP A 50 8.85 -1.09 -2.98
N PRO A 51 9.80 -2.03 -3.09
CA PRO A 51 11.18 -1.78 -2.70
C PRO A 51 11.95 -0.89 -3.71
N TYR A 52 11.32 -0.49 -4.82
CA TYR A 52 11.96 0.29 -5.88
C TYR A 52 12.30 1.73 -5.47
N ILE A 53 13.39 2.25 -6.02
CA ILE A 53 13.88 3.60 -5.74
C ILE A 53 13.09 4.68 -6.52
N ASN A 54 12.34 4.30 -7.55
CA ASN A 54 11.42 5.19 -8.24
C ASN A 54 10.39 5.75 -7.26
N VAL A 55 10.13 7.05 -7.30
CA VAL A 55 9.13 7.71 -6.42
C VAL A 55 7.71 7.28 -6.79
N ASP A 56 7.50 7.00 -8.06
CA ASP A 56 6.27 6.47 -8.64
C ASP A 56 6.67 5.62 -9.86
N PRO A 57 5.78 4.74 -10.33
CA PRO A 57 6.07 3.91 -11.50
C PRO A 57 5.94 4.67 -12.82
N GLY A 58 5.55 5.95 -12.84
CA GLY A 58 5.36 6.75 -14.05
C GLY A 58 6.62 6.89 -14.91
N THR A 59 7.80 6.72 -14.30
CA THR A 59 9.10 6.73 -14.99
C THR A 59 9.55 5.35 -15.49
N MET A 60 8.84 4.27 -15.15
CA MET A 60 9.18 2.90 -15.54
C MET A 60 8.60 2.59 -16.93
N ASN A 61 9.31 1.78 -17.72
CA ASN A 61 8.81 1.34 -19.02
C ASN A 61 7.65 0.33 -18.84
N PRO A 62 6.41 0.65 -19.27
CA PRO A 62 5.26 -0.21 -19.01
C PRO A 62 5.32 -1.55 -19.73
N PHE A 63 6.02 -1.63 -20.87
CA PHE A 63 6.20 -2.90 -21.60
C PHE A 63 7.15 -3.88 -20.91
N GLN A 64 7.96 -3.40 -19.96
CA GLN A 64 8.93 -4.22 -19.23
C GLN A 64 8.49 -4.48 -17.78
N HIS A 65 7.77 -3.54 -17.17
CA HIS A 65 7.46 -3.56 -15.74
C HIS A 65 5.97 -3.72 -15.44
N GLY A 66 5.11 -3.73 -16.47
CA GLY A 66 3.66 -3.76 -16.31
C GLY A 66 3.05 -2.35 -16.35
N GLU A 67 1.73 -2.30 -16.37
CA GLU A 67 0.99 -1.04 -16.42
C GLU A 67 1.19 -0.18 -15.17
N VAL A 68 0.99 1.12 -15.34
CA VAL A 68 0.82 2.06 -14.22
C VAL A 68 -0.67 2.15 -13.92
N TYR A 69 -1.05 1.89 -12.68
CA TYR A 69 -2.43 2.01 -12.22
C TYR A 69 -2.69 3.40 -11.65
N VAL A 70 -3.75 4.08 -12.12
CA VAL A 70 -4.13 5.41 -11.65
C VAL A 70 -5.35 5.30 -10.76
N THR A 71 -5.21 5.77 -9.52
CA THR A 71 -6.28 5.81 -8.52
C THR A 71 -7.19 7.03 -8.71
N ASP A 72 -8.40 7.00 -8.12
CA ASP A 72 -9.37 8.10 -8.22
C ASP A 72 -8.85 9.45 -7.70
N ASP A 73 -7.88 9.44 -6.77
CA ASP A 73 -7.22 10.64 -6.25
C ASP A 73 -6.04 11.12 -7.12
N GLY A 74 -5.84 10.50 -8.30
CA GLY A 74 -4.89 10.89 -9.32
C GLY A 74 -3.47 10.39 -9.08
N ALA A 75 -3.24 9.47 -8.15
CA ALA A 75 -1.91 8.90 -7.96
C ALA A 75 -1.61 7.77 -8.94
N GLU A 76 -0.43 7.86 -9.54
CA GLU A 76 0.21 6.80 -10.32
C GLU A 76 0.83 5.77 -9.37
N THR A 77 0.44 4.51 -9.51
CA THR A 77 0.75 3.44 -8.56
C THR A 77 1.05 2.13 -9.28
N ASP A 78 1.60 1.16 -8.54
CA ASP A 78 1.85 -0.18 -9.04
C ASP A 78 0.56 -0.90 -9.43
N LEU A 79 0.62 -1.75 -10.46
CA LEU A 79 -0.52 -2.49 -11.01
C LEU A 79 -1.28 -3.34 -9.98
N ASP A 80 -0.62 -3.74 -8.88
CA ASP A 80 -1.26 -4.52 -7.83
C ASP A 80 -2.43 -3.76 -7.17
N LEU A 81 -2.44 -2.43 -7.15
CA LEU A 81 -3.57 -1.67 -6.61
C LEU A 81 -4.84 -1.91 -7.43
N GLY A 82 -4.73 -2.08 -8.74
CA GLY A 82 -5.86 -2.47 -9.58
C GLY A 82 -6.40 -3.86 -9.23
N HIS A 83 -5.53 -4.81 -8.89
CA HIS A 83 -5.97 -6.11 -8.38
C HIS A 83 -6.74 -5.97 -7.07
N TYR A 84 -6.25 -5.13 -6.18
CA TYR A 84 -6.86 -4.92 -4.86
C TYR A 84 -8.23 -4.26 -4.97
N GLU A 85 -8.37 -3.20 -5.75
CA GLU A 85 -9.68 -2.54 -5.97
C GLU A 85 -10.69 -3.50 -6.58
N ARG A 86 -10.29 -4.30 -7.57
CA ARG A 86 -11.18 -5.30 -8.21
C ARG A 86 -11.67 -6.38 -7.23
N PHE A 87 -10.82 -6.82 -6.31
CA PHE A 87 -11.20 -7.84 -5.32
C PHE A 87 -11.97 -7.26 -4.14
N LEU A 88 -11.56 -6.09 -3.64
CA LEU A 88 -12.20 -5.46 -2.50
C LEU A 88 -13.51 -4.77 -2.91
N GLY A 89 -13.66 -4.34 -4.16
CA GLY A 89 -14.80 -3.56 -4.61
C GLY A 89 -14.87 -2.18 -3.95
N GLU A 90 -13.71 -1.57 -3.66
CA GLU A 90 -13.56 -0.23 -3.09
C GLU A 90 -12.38 0.47 -3.74
N SER A 91 -12.53 1.79 -3.98
CA SER A 91 -11.43 2.63 -4.46
C SER A 91 -10.35 2.76 -3.38
N LEU A 92 -9.11 2.58 -3.79
CA LEU A 92 -7.92 2.87 -3.01
C LEU A 92 -7.41 4.28 -3.35
N SER A 93 -6.36 4.71 -2.66
CA SER A 93 -5.79 6.05 -2.79
C SER A 93 -4.27 5.99 -2.85
N LYS A 94 -3.63 7.13 -3.05
CA LYS A 94 -2.18 7.28 -2.91
C LYS A 94 -1.58 6.77 -1.59
N LYS A 95 -2.39 6.64 -0.53
CA LYS A 95 -1.95 6.10 0.77
C LYS A 95 -1.78 4.58 0.76
N ASN A 96 -2.22 3.91 -0.30
CA ASN A 96 -2.21 2.46 -0.43
C ASN A 96 -0.99 1.95 -1.22
N ASN A 97 -0.15 2.83 -1.76
CA ASN A 97 1.10 2.47 -2.41
C ASN A 97 2.24 3.33 -1.85
N HIS A 98 3.29 2.67 -1.35
CA HIS A 98 4.51 3.34 -0.91
C HIS A 98 5.74 2.70 -1.51
N THR A 99 6.65 3.52 -2.02
CA THR A 99 7.93 3.05 -2.57
C THR A 99 9.10 3.43 -1.66
N THR A 100 10.22 2.71 -1.77
CA THR A 100 11.49 3.14 -1.17
C THR A 100 11.85 4.56 -1.62
N GLY A 101 11.65 4.87 -2.90
CA GLY A 101 11.87 6.20 -3.46
C GLY A 101 11.14 7.31 -2.72
N GLN A 102 9.85 7.14 -2.45
CA GLN A 102 9.04 8.11 -1.70
C GLN A 102 9.54 8.32 -0.27
N VAL A 103 9.89 7.22 0.41
CA VAL A 103 10.39 7.27 1.78
C VAL A 103 11.70 8.05 1.83
N TYR A 104 12.66 7.69 0.98
CA TYR A 104 13.96 8.36 0.91
C TYR A 104 13.82 9.83 0.51
N TYR A 105 13.04 10.12 -0.54
CA TYR A 105 12.77 11.49 -0.97
C TYR A 105 12.18 12.33 0.16
N THR A 106 11.22 11.78 0.91
CA THR A 106 10.61 12.47 2.05
C THR A 106 11.61 12.74 3.15
N VAL A 107 12.38 11.73 3.56
CA VAL A 107 13.39 11.86 4.63
C VAL A 107 14.48 12.87 4.25
N ILE A 108 15.04 12.75 3.04
CA ILE A 108 16.08 13.66 2.56
C ILE A 108 15.58 15.11 2.51
N ASN A 109 14.35 15.34 2.01
CA ASN A 109 13.81 16.70 1.96
C ASN A 109 13.54 17.30 3.33
N LYS A 110 13.04 16.51 4.29
CA LYS A 110 12.86 16.95 5.67
C LYS A 110 14.19 17.33 6.30
N GLU A 111 15.21 16.53 6.04
CA GLU A 111 16.57 16.79 6.51
C GLU A 111 17.14 18.07 5.94
N ARG A 112 17.04 18.31 4.62
CA ARG A 112 17.49 19.55 3.98
C ARG A 112 16.75 20.80 4.46
N ARG A 113 15.50 20.66 4.93
CA ARG A 113 14.74 21.76 5.57
C ARG A 113 15.09 21.98 7.05
N GLY A 114 15.99 21.17 7.61
CA GLY A 114 16.38 21.26 9.01
C GLY A 114 15.36 20.67 10.00
N GLU A 115 14.38 19.87 9.53
CA GLU A 115 13.33 19.31 10.40
C GLU A 115 13.87 18.29 11.42
N TYR A 116 15.06 17.71 11.17
CA TYR A 116 15.74 16.84 12.13
C TYR A 116 16.72 17.59 13.05
N LEU A 117 16.70 18.93 13.07
CA LEU A 117 17.43 19.79 14.00
C LEU A 117 18.96 19.55 14.01
N GLY A 118 19.53 19.29 12.83
CA GLY A 118 20.98 19.09 12.64
C GLY A 118 21.54 17.78 13.19
N LYS A 119 20.70 16.86 13.66
CA LYS A 119 21.12 15.51 14.07
C LYS A 119 21.37 14.64 12.84
N THR A 120 22.23 13.62 13.00
CA THR A 120 22.37 12.55 12.01
C THR A 120 21.02 11.86 11.81
N VAL A 121 20.62 11.72 10.55
CA VAL A 121 19.37 11.10 10.10
C VAL A 121 19.63 9.67 9.64
#